data_AF-A0A662BG04-F1
#
_entry.id   AF-A0A662BG04-F1
#
_cell.length_a   1.000
_cell.length_b   1.000
_cell.length_c   1.000
_cell.angle_alpha   90.00
_cell.angle_beta   90.00
_cell.angle_gamma   90.00
#
_symmetry.space_group_name_H-M   'P 1'
#
loop_
_entity.id
_entity.type
_entity.pdbx_description
1 polymer ?
#
loop_
_entity_poly.entity_id
_entity_poly.type
_entity_poly.pdbx_seq_one_letter_code
_entity_poly.pdbx_strand_id
1 'polypeptide(L)' 'MKVIRFDLENSVLNNFIAEIRDVHIQKDSMRFRRNIERIGEILSYELSKTIAYDPVKVITPLGEKI' A
#
# COMPACT_ATOMS: atom_id res chain seq x y z
N MET A 1 -19.38 -8.23 7.67
CA MET A 1 -18.48 -7.25 7.03
C MET A 1 -17.23 -7.11 7.88
N LYS A 2 -16.03 -7.36 7.35
CA LYS A 2 -14.76 -7.21 8.09
C LYS A 2 -14.23 -5.79 7.83
N VAL A 3 -13.94 -5.04 8.89
CA VAL A 3 -13.32 -3.71 8.82
C VAL A 3 -11.83 -3.87 9.12
N ILE A 4 -10.96 -3.29 8.28
CA ILE A 4 -9.51 -3.30 8.48
C ILE A 4 -9.05 -1.86 8.72
N ARG A 5 -8.31 -1.65 9.82
CA ARG A 5 -7.81 -0.35 10.27
C ARG A 5 -6.29 -0.35 10.12
N PHE A 6 -5.78 0.40 9.14
CA PHE A 6 -4.33 0.46 8.84
C PHE A 6 -3.60 1.60 9.55
N ASP A 7 -4.34 2.49 10.21
CA ASP A 7 -3.86 3.70 10.89
C ASP A 7 -3.50 3.49 12.37
N LEU A 8 -3.70 2.28 12.89
CA LEU A 8 -3.51 1.96 14.31
C LEU A 8 -2.06 1.63 14.69
N GLU A 9 -1.24 1.23 13.72
CA GLU A 9 0.14 0.82 13.94
C GLU A 9 1.11 1.88 13.44
N ASN A 10 2.29 1.98 14.06
CA ASN A 10 3.34 2.88 13.59
C ASN A 10 3.83 2.44 12.21
N SER A 11 3.56 3.27 11.20
CA SER A 11 3.88 2.96 9.81
C SER A 11 4.13 4.21 9.00
N VAL A 12 4.81 4.04 7.85
CA VAL A 12 5.02 5.12 6.89
C VAL A 12 3.69 5.64 6.32
N LEU A 13 2.65 4.80 6.27
CA LEU A 13 1.30 5.18 5.85
C LEU A 13 0.75 6.35 6.68
N ASN A 14 0.99 6.35 8.00
CA ASN A 14 0.52 7.41 8.88
C ASN A 14 1.16 8.76 8.56
N ASN A 15 2.42 8.77 8.12
CA ASN A 15 3.08 9.99 7.68
C ASN A 15 2.42 10.56 6.42
N PHE A 16 2.15 9.71 5.42
CA PHE A 16 1.47 10.16 4.20
C PHE A 16 0.06 10.68 4.49
N ILE A 17 -0.67 10.00 5.37
CA ILE A 17 -2.00 10.44 5.83
C ILE A 17 -1.92 11.78 6.57
N ALA A 18 -0.94 11.97 7.44
CA ALA A 18 -0.74 13.24 8.14
C ALA A 18 -0.47 14.38 7.16
N GLU A 19 0.41 14.16 6.17
CA GLU A 19 0.78 15.18 5.18
C GLU A 19 -0.37 15.60 4.26
N ILE A 20 -1.28 14.69 3.87
CA ILE A 20 -2.46 15.05 3.08
C ILE A 20 -3.54 15.76 3.90
N ARG A 21 -3.46 15.69 5.24
CA ARG A 21 -4.39 16.36 6.17
C ARG A 21 -3.86 17.69 6.69
N ASP A 22 -2.55 17.90 6.64
CA ASP A 22 -1.92 19.14 7.10
C ASP A 22 -2.22 20.30 6.15
N VAL A 23 -2.82 21.37 6.69
CA VAL A 23 -3.28 22.56 5.93
C VAL A 23 -2.15 23.33 5.24
N HIS A 24 -0.92 23.23 5.74
CA HIS A 24 0.24 23.89 5.15
C HIS A 24 0.89 22.99 4.10
N ILE A 25 1.06 21.69 4.41
CA ILE A 25 1.75 20.74 3.53
C ILE A 25 0.89 20.36 2.31
N GLN A 26 -0.42 20.14 2.48
CA GLN A 26 -1.28 19.68 1.39
C GLN A 26 -1.34 20.66 0.21
N LYS A 27 -0.96 21.93 0.41
CA LYS A 27 -0.92 22.96 -0.64
C LYS A 27 0.13 22.65 -1.71
N ASP A 28 1.15 21.84 -1.39
CA ASP A 28 2.04 21.27 -2.39
C ASP A 28 1.30 20.19 -3.18
N SER A 29 0.80 20.57 -4.36
CA SER A 29 -0.01 19.70 -5.21
C SER A 29 0.74 18.44 -5.70
N MET A 30 2.06 18.53 -5.92
CA MET A 30 2.87 17.38 -6.35
C MET A 30 3.01 16.39 -5.20
N ARG A 31 3.31 16.88 -3.99
CA ARG A 31 3.39 16.05 -2.79
C ARG A 31 2.04 15.42 -2.44
N PHE A 32 0.95 16.17 -2.53
CA PHE A 32 -0.41 15.68 -2.28
C PHE A 32 -0.77 14.49 -3.19
N ARG A 33 -0.58 14.65 -4.52
CA ARG A 33 -0.82 13.56 -5.48
C ARG A 33 0.06 12.34 -5.20
N ARG A 34 1.35 12.56 -4.93
CA ARG A 34 2.29 11.49 -4.64
C ARG A 34 1.92 10.71 -3.37
N ASN A 35 1.44 11.39 -2.34
CA ASN A 35 1.01 10.74 -1.11
C ASN A 35 -0.27 9.93 -1.32
N ILE A 36 -1.22 10.40 -2.13
CA ILE A 36 -2.40 9.59 -2.50
C ILE A 36 -1.99 8.31 -3.23
N GLU A 37 -1.08 8.39 -4.20
CA GLU A 37 -0.55 7.22 -4.91
C GLU A 37 0.07 6.21 -3.92
N ARG A 38 0.96 6.67 -3.05
CA ARG A 38 1.63 5.82 -2.04
C ARG A 38 0.64 5.18 -1.07
N ILE A 39 -0.37 5.92 -0.63
CA ILE A 39 -1.44 5.39 0.21
C ILE A 39 -2.18 4.28 -0.55
N GLY A 40 -2.55 4.52 -1.82
CA GLY A 40 -3.24 3.54 -2.67
C GLY A 40 -2.43 2.26 -2.88
N GLU A 41 -1.12 2.38 -3.14
CA GLU A 41 -0.20 1.25 -3.29
C GLU A 41 -0.15 0.39 -2.01
N ILE A 42 0.04 1.02 -0.84
CA ILE A 42 0.10 0.32 0.45
C ILE A 42 -1.22 -0.40 0.74
N LEU A 43 -2.35 0.29 0.57
CA LEU A 43 -3.67 -0.31 0.80
C LEU A 43 -3.94 -1.48 -0.15
N SER A 44 -3.55 -1.35 -1.41
CA SER A 44 -3.72 -2.42 -2.41
C SER A 44 -2.84 -3.63 -2.12
N TYR A 45 -1.61 -3.40 -1.63
CA TYR A 45 -0.71 -4.47 -1.20
C TYR A 45 -1.25 -5.21 0.03
N GLU A 46 -1.78 -4.51 1.02
CA GLU A 46 -2.39 -5.17 2.19
C GLU A 46 -3.67 -5.92 1.82
N LEU A 47 -4.47 -5.38 0.91
CA LEU A 47 -5.65 -6.07 0.37
C LEU A 47 -5.24 -7.35 -0.36
N SER A 48 -4.20 -7.30 -1.21
CA SER A 48 -3.81 -8.43 -2.05
C SER A 48 -3.41 -9.66 -1.25
N LYS A 49 -2.86 -9.49 -0.03
CA LYS A 49 -2.56 -10.59 0.91
C LYS A 49 -3.78 -11.38 1.36
N THR A 50 -4.99 -10.81 1.22
CA THR A 50 -6.25 -11.47 1.63
C THR A 50 -6.99 -12.14 0.46
N ILE A 51 -6.54 -11.88 -0.77
CA ILE A 51 -7.15 -12.45 -1.98
C ILE A 51 -6.65 -13.89 -2.13
N ALA A 52 -7.56 -14.79 -2.51
CA ALA A 52 -7.20 -16.17 -2.81
C ALA A 52 -6.21 -16.21 -3.98
N TYR A 53 -5.16 -16.99 -3.84
CA TYR A 53 -4.17 -17.22 -4.87
C TYR A 53 -3.83 -18.70 -4.92
N ASP A 54 -3.45 -19.16 -6.10
CA ASP A 54 -3.04 -20.54 -6.34
C ASP A 54 -1.55 -20.60 -6.67
N PRO A 55 -0.82 -21.61 -6.18
CA PRO A 55 0.57 -21.80 -6.53
C PRO A 55 0.70 -22.16 -8.02
N VAL A 56 1.60 -21.48 -8.72
CA VAL A 56 1.88 -21.72 -10.14
C VAL A 56 3.35 -22.06 -10.31
N LYS A 57 3.61 -23.21 -10.93
CA LYS A 57 4.98 -23.60 -11.30
C LYS A 57 5.53 -22.66 -12.36
N VAL A 58 6.67 -22.06 -12.09
CA VAL A 58 7.42 -21.22 -13.02
C VAL A 58 8.79 -21.82 -13.30
N ILE A 59 9.17 -21.81 -14.57
CA ILE A 59 10.48 -22.25 -15.02
C ILE A 59 11.47 -21.10 -14.83
N THR A 60 12.49 -21.34 -14.02
CA THR A 60 13.61 -20.43 -13.81
C THR A 60 14.84 -20.94 -14.56
N PRO A 61 15.88 -20.11 -14.78
CA PRO A 61 17.13 -20.57 -15.39
C PRO A 61 17.85 -21.69 -14.62
N LEU A 62 17.52 -21.89 -13.34
CA LEU A 62 18.12 -22.91 -12.47
C LEU A 62 17.21 -24.12 -12.22
N GLY A 63 16.03 -24.20 -12.86
CA GLY A 63 15.05 -25.28 -12.68
C GLY A 63 13.62 -24.79 -12.44
N GLU A 64 12.75 -25.65 -11.92
CA GLU A 64 11.35 -25.33 -11.62
C GLU A 64 11.17 -24.81 -10.17
N LYS A 65 10.39 -23.74 -10.00
CA LYS A 65 9.99 -23.20 -8.68
C LYS A 65 8.46 -23.15 -8.58
N ILE A 66 7.93 -23.61 -7.45
CA ILE A 66 6.53 -23.42 -7.01
C ILE A 66 6.46 -22.15 -6.17
#